data_AF-E3KX79-F1
#
_entry.id   AF-E3KX79-F1
#
_cell.length_a   1.000
_cell.length_b   1.000
_cell.length_c   1.000
_cell.angle_alpha   90.00
_cell.angle_beta   90.00
_cell.angle_gamma   90.00
#
_symmetry.space_group_name_H-M   'P 1'
#
loop_
_entity.id
_entity.type
_entity.pdbx_description
1 polymer ?
#
loop_
_entity_poly.entity_id
_entity_poly.type
_entity_poly.pdbx_seq_one_letter_code
_entity_poly.pdbx_strand_id
1 'polypeptide(L)'
;MKFLMKISTKAPWDFESLVTSRKVKVSLDRLIPLVLKPFKEKFQEAPLRNHYLSIHPRVSIAVYFLKDEPNVGWIRVIKKPQIQILTKKKATNLLTKLAMAVTYIHVELQRSTSRQGKDFIQKRKAIFQWLITVIFEPKQGFPIYGKLKINPGLAPWEEERYRNTVIFTPVQLRLIQYFSEPLTSLTLRETAAFIITSWYHDHDDTEFCSWAKLPFQD
;
A
#
# COMPACT_ATOMS: atom_id res chain seq x y z
N MET A 1 -10.28 -7.00 10.77
CA MET A 1 -9.19 -7.85 10.25
C MET A 1 -9.44 -9.36 10.39
N LYS A 2 -9.77 -9.91 11.58
CA LYS A 2 -9.98 -11.38 11.77
C LYS A 2 -10.99 -11.99 10.79
N PHE A 3 -12.10 -11.29 10.51
CA PHE A 3 -13.12 -11.70 9.54
C PHE A 3 -12.55 -11.91 8.13
N LEU A 4 -11.88 -10.91 7.56
CA LEU A 4 -11.27 -11.00 6.24
C LEU A 4 -10.12 -12.01 6.17
N MET A 5 -9.38 -12.21 7.28
CA MET A 5 -8.37 -13.26 7.35
C MET A 5 -9.00 -14.66 7.26
N LYS A 6 -10.13 -14.92 7.94
CA LYS A 6 -10.87 -16.20 7.80
C LYS A 6 -11.50 -16.37 6.41
N ILE A 7 -11.94 -15.28 5.75
CA ILE A 7 -12.41 -15.35 4.35
C ILE A 7 -11.25 -15.71 3.41
N SER A 8 -10.08 -15.09 3.61
CA SER A 8 -8.92 -15.32 2.76
C SER A 8 -8.34 -16.74 2.86
N THR A 9 -8.67 -17.52 3.90
CA THR A 9 -8.34 -18.95 4.00
C THR A 9 -9.35 -19.86 3.32
N LYS A 10 -10.60 -19.41 3.14
CA LYS A 10 -11.66 -20.18 2.45
C LYS A 10 -11.60 -20.02 0.92
N ALA A 11 -10.79 -19.09 0.44
CA ALA A 11 -10.72 -18.75 -0.97
C ALA A 11 -10.06 -19.87 -1.79
N PRO A 12 -10.54 -20.19 -3.01
CA PRO A 12 -9.89 -21.15 -3.90
C PRO A 12 -8.56 -20.62 -4.48
N TRP A 13 -8.11 -19.45 -4.04
CA TRP A 13 -6.99 -18.73 -4.60
C TRP A 13 -5.69 -19.05 -3.87
N ASP A 14 -4.69 -19.50 -4.62
CA ASP A 14 -3.37 -19.79 -4.08
C ASP A 14 -2.53 -18.50 -3.95
N PHE A 15 -2.46 -17.98 -2.71
CA PHE A 15 -1.59 -16.85 -2.37
C PHE A 15 -0.10 -17.20 -2.52
N GLU A 16 0.31 -18.46 -2.35
CA GLU A 16 1.69 -18.88 -2.58
C GLU A 16 2.05 -18.78 -4.06
N SER A 17 1.13 -19.16 -4.96
CA SER A 17 1.30 -18.94 -6.40
C SER A 17 1.48 -17.46 -6.74
N LEU A 18 0.73 -16.55 -6.12
CA LEU A 18 0.94 -15.10 -6.32
C LEU A 18 2.33 -14.64 -5.85
N VAL A 19 2.81 -15.16 -4.72
CA VAL A 19 4.12 -14.80 -4.16
C VAL A 19 5.26 -15.34 -5.01
N THR A 20 5.19 -16.61 -5.42
CA THR A 20 6.24 -17.29 -6.19
C THR A 20 6.26 -16.86 -7.66
N SER A 21 5.13 -16.41 -8.21
CA SER A 21 5.05 -16.00 -9.61
C SER A 21 5.95 -14.80 -9.93
N ARG A 22 6.77 -14.96 -10.97
CA ARG A 22 7.60 -13.89 -11.55
C ARG A 22 6.81 -12.93 -12.44
N LYS A 23 5.71 -13.42 -13.05
CA LYS A 23 4.79 -12.65 -13.90
C LYS A 23 3.37 -13.05 -13.54
N VAL A 24 2.69 -12.23 -12.76
CA VAL A 24 1.27 -12.43 -12.45
C VAL A 24 0.49 -12.19 -13.75
N LYS A 25 -0.37 -13.14 -14.15
CA LYS A 25 -1.28 -12.95 -15.29
C LYS A 25 -2.35 -11.93 -14.91
N VAL A 26 -2.02 -10.65 -15.06
CA VAL A 26 -2.91 -9.50 -14.78
C VAL A 26 -4.12 -9.47 -15.74
N SER A 27 -4.02 -10.16 -16.88
CA SER A 27 -4.94 -10.05 -18.01
C SER A 27 -6.40 -10.49 -17.75
N LEU A 28 -6.71 -11.07 -16.59
CA LEU A 28 -8.05 -11.57 -16.28
C LEU A 28 -8.92 -10.57 -15.49
N ASP A 29 -8.34 -9.61 -14.77
CA ASP A 29 -9.12 -8.61 -14.02
C ASP A 29 -8.99 -7.21 -14.65
N ARG A 30 -10.09 -6.75 -15.25
CA ARG A 30 -10.20 -5.45 -15.93
C ARG A 30 -10.00 -4.25 -15.00
N LEU A 31 -10.05 -4.42 -13.68
CA LEU A 31 -9.86 -3.33 -12.72
C LEU A 31 -8.40 -3.13 -12.29
N ILE A 32 -7.52 -4.12 -12.48
CA ILE A 32 -6.11 -3.99 -12.08
C ILE A 32 -5.38 -2.84 -12.82
N PRO A 33 -5.64 -2.56 -14.11
CA PRO A 33 -5.07 -1.38 -14.76
C PRO A 33 -5.38 -0.05 -14.04
N LEU A 34 -6.50 0.04 -13.31
CA LEU A 34 -6.90 1.26 -12.59
C LEU A 34 -5.96 1.60 -11.42
N VAL A 35 -5.25 0.62 -10.87
CA VAL A 35 -4.22 0.86 -9.84
C VAL A 35 -2.82 0.93 -10.46
N LEU A 36 -2.53 0.07 -11.45
CA LEU A 36 -1.17 -0.03 -12.00
C LEU A 36 -0.79 1.12 -12.92
N LYS A 37 -1.73 1.66 -13.72
CA LYS A 37 -1.47 2.79 -14.61
C LYS A 37 -1.07 4.04 -13.81
N PRO A 38 -1.90 4.57 -12.87
CA PRO A 38 -1.53 5.76 -12.12
C PRO A 38 -0.31 5.52 -11.23
N PHE A 39 -0.12 4.30 -10.70
CA PHE A 39 1.11 3.98 -9.97
C PHE A 39 2.35 4.14 -10.84
N LYS A 40 2.34 3.58 -12.05
CA LYS A 40 3.48 3.71 -12.97
C LYS A 40 3.70 5.15 -13.42
N GLU A 41 2.65 5.93 -13.61
CA GLU A 41 2.76 7.34 -14.01
C GLU A 41 3.33 8.20 -12.87
N LYS A 42 2.84 8.02 -11.64
CA LYS A 42 3.29 8.76 -10.46
C LYS A 42 4.63 8.27 -9.89
N PHE A 43 5.01 7.01 -10.10
CA PHE A 43 6.29 6.49 -9.66
C PHE A 43 7.42 7.04 -10.53
N GLN A 44 8.06 8.09 -10.02
CA GLN A 44 9.22 8.72 -10.63
C GLN A 44 10.51 8.05 -10.15
N GLU A 45 11.39 7.71 -11.08
CA GLU A 45 12.75 7.28 -10.76
C GLU A 45 13.66 8.51 -10.83
N ALA A 46 14.06 9.03 -9.66
CA ALA A 46 15.07 10.07 -9.59
C ALA A 46 16.49 9.45 -9.53
N PRO A 47 17.49 10.05 -10.22
CA PRO A 47 18.88 9.67 -10.09
C PRO A 47 19.45 10.16 -8.75
N LEU A 48 19.14 9.45 -7.67
CA LEU A 48 19.50 9.83 -6.30
C LEU A 48 20.92 9.41 -5.89
N ARG A 49 21.78 9.05 -6.86
CA ARG A 49 23.19 8.76 -6.57
C ARG A 49 23.85 10.03 -6.04
N ASN A 50 24.75 9.88 -5.06
CA ASN A 50 25.54 10.98 -4.47
C ASN A 50 24.74 12.10 -3.79
N HIS A 51 23.45 11.89 -3.53
CA HIS A 51 22.65 12.77 -2.69
C HIS A 51 22.76 12.33 -1.24
N TYR A 52 22.87 13.30 -0.33
CA TYR A 52 22.75 13.02 1.10
C TYR A 52 21.34 12.53 1.40
N LEU A 53 21.21 11.62 2.36
CA LEU A 53 19.92 11.07 2.77
C LEU A 53 19.86 10.96 4.30
N SER A 54 18.68 11.20 4.85
CA SER A 54 18.34 10.81 6.22
C SER A 54 17.43 9.59 6.17
N ILE A 55 17.62 8.66 7.11
CA ILE A 55 16.83 7.44 7.25
C ILE A 55 15.92 7.59 8.46
N HIS A 56 14.65 7.26 8.31
CA HIS A 56 13.75 7.26 9.44
C HIS A 56 14.22 6.21 10.48
N PRO A 57 14.28 6.55 11.78
CA PRO A 57 14.89 5.69 12.80
C PRO A 57 14.18 4.33 12.93
N ARG A 58 12.84 4.31 12.82
CA ARG A 58 12.02 3.12 13.06
C ARG A 58 11.29 2.54 11.85
N VAL A 59 11.33 3.25 10.72
CA VAL A 59 10.50 2.94 9.55
C VAL A 59 11.42 2.80 8.34
N SER A 60 11.14 1.86 7.46
CA SER A 60 11.97 1.56 6.29
C SER A 60 11.77 2.59 5.16
N ILE A 61 11.99 3.86 5.48
CA ILE A 61 11.81 5.00 4.58
C ILE A 61 12.97 5.98 4.74
N ALA A 62 13.34 6.67 3.67
CA ALA A 62 14.40 7.66 3.66
C ALA A 62 13.98 8.88 2.84
N VAL A 63 14.55 10.03 3.19
CA VAL A 63 14.44 11.29 2.44
C VAL A 63 15.82 11.64 1.90
N TYR A 64 15.89 11.85 0.60
CA TYR A 64 17.08 12.38 -0.07
C TYR A 64 16.95 13.90 -0.18
N PHE A 65 18.02 14.61 0.13
CA PHE A 65 18.09 16.07 0.01
C PHE A 65 18.59 16.42 -1.38
N LEU A 66 17.76 17.09 -2.19
CA LEU A 66 18.09 17.45 -3.56
C LEU A 66 19.03 18.66 -3.58
N LYS A 67 20.16 18.55 -4.29
CA LYS A 67 21.15 19.65 -4.37
C LYS A 67 20.60 20.88 -5.08
N ASP A 68 19.84 20.64 -6.15
CA ASP A 68 19.29 21.70 -7.01
C ASP A 68 17.98 22.29 -6.45
N GLU A 69 17.32 21.58 -5.54
CA GLU A 69 16.06 21.99 -4.90
C GLU A 69 16.18 21.85 -3.36
N PRO A 70 16.90 22.74 -2.66
CA PRO A 70 17.28 22.55 -1.25
C PRO A 70 16.09 22.47 -0.28
N ASN A 71 14.94 23.03 -0.65
CA ASN A 71 13.69 22.98 0.13
C ASN A 71 12.82 21.75 -0.21
N VAL A 72 13.32 20.84 -1.05
CA VAL A 72 12.59 19.66 -1.53
C VAL A 72 13.32 18.39 -1.15
N GLY A 73 12.61 17.53 -0.42
CA GLY A 73 13.03 16.18 -0.10
C GLY A 73 12.42 15.19 -1.07
N TRP A 74 13.19 14.18 -1.45
CA TRP A 74 12.67 13.03 -2.17
C TRP A 74 12.51 11.83 -1.23
N ILE A 75 11.28 11.51 -0.86
CA ILE A 75 10.97 10.40 0.04
C ILE A 75 10.73 9.11 -0.72
N ARG A 76 11.24 8.00 -0.18
CA ARG A 76 11.00 6.66 -0.71
C ARG A 76 11.25 5.56 0.31
N VAL A 77 10.54 4.44 0.13
CA VAL A 77 10.83 3.20 0.86
C VAL A 77 12.22 2.67 0.49
N ILE A 78 12.93 2.22 1.52
CA ILE A 78 14.23 1.55 1.42
C ILE A 78 14.11 0.14 1.99
N LYS A 79 14.99 -0.77 1.59
CA LYS A 79 15.17 -2.05 2.31
C LYS A 79 16.36 -1.93 3.27
N LYS A 80 16.26 -2.60 4.42
CA LYS A 80 17.35 -2.76 5.41
C LYS A 80 17.79 -4.24 5.41
N PRO A 81 19.03 -4.60 5.80
CA PRO A 81 20.07 -3.73 6.37
C PRO A 81 20.90 -2.96 5.34
N GLN A 82 21.12 -3.48 4.13
CA GLN A 82 21.73 -2.70 3.05
C GLN A 82 20.67 -1.75 2.48
N ILE A 83 20.89 -0.44 2.56
CA ILE A 83 19.99 0.59 2.02
C ILE A 83 19.82 0.34 0.52
N GLN A 84 18.77 -0.39 0.16
CA GLN A 84 18.45 -0.71 -1.22
C GLN A 84 17.22 0.07 -1.64
N ILE A 85 17.40 0.82 -2.71
CA ILE A 85 16.34 1.54 -3.38
C ILE A 85 15.44 0.54 -4.13
N LEU A 86 14.13 0.61 -3.86
CA LEU A 86 13.17 -0.14 -4.65
C LEU A 86 13.02 0.50 -6.05
N THR A 87 13.33 -0.27 -7.09
CA THR A 87 13.13 0.15 -8.49
C THR A 87 11.66 0.17 -8.86
N LYS A 88 11.28 0.98 -9.85
CA LYS A 88 9.91 1.06 -10.37
C LYS A 88 9.38 -0.30 -10.78
N LYS A 89 10.22 -1.13 -11.42
CA LYS A 89 9.88 -2.50 -11.81
C LYS A 89 9.53 -3.38 -10.60
N LYS A 90 10.37 -3.36 -9.56
CA LYS A 90 10.14 -4.15 -8.33
C LYS A 90 8.91 -3.66 -7.58
N ALA A 91 8.74 -2.34 -7.43
CA ALA A 91 7.60 -1.73 -6.78
C ALA A 91 6.29 -2.04 -7.51
N THR A 92 6.28 -1.95 -8.84
CA THR A 92 5.13 -2.30 -9.69
C THR A 92 4.76 -3.78 -9.52
N ASN A 93 5.75 -4.68 -9.45
CA ASN A 93 5.48 -6.10 -9.24
C ASN A 93 4.85 -6.37 -7.86
N LEU A 94 5.36 -5.72 -6.80
CA LEU A 94 4.78 -5.83 -5.46
C LEU A 94 3.34 -5.28 -5.42
N LEU A 95 3.08 -4.14 -6.05
CA LEU A 95 1.74 -3.58 -6.13
C LEU A 95 0.79 -4.47 -6.95
N THR A 96 1.27 -5.07 -8.04
CA THR A 96 0.48 -6.02 -8.83
C THR A 96 0.01 -7.19 -7.98
N LYS A 97 0.91 -7.78 -7.18
CA LYS A 97 0.56 -8.89 -6.27
C LYS A 97 -0.45 -8.45 -5.23
N LEU A 98 -0.25 -7.26 -4.65
CA LEU A 98 -1.16 -6.70 -3.66
C LEU A 98 -2.55 -6.43 -4.23
N ALA A 99 -2.64 -5.85 -5.42
CA ALA A 99 -3.91 -5.57 -6.10
C ALA A 99 -4.68 -6.86 -6.40
N MET A 100 -3.98 -7.92 -6.83
CA MET A 100 -4.59 -9.24 -7.03
C MET A 100 -5.08 -9.85 -5.72
N ALA A 101 -4.29 -9.76 -4.65
CA ALA A 101 -4.69 -10.23 -3.33
C ALA A 101 -5.93 -9.46 -2.81
N VAL A 102 -6.00 -8.16 -3.02
CA VAL A 102 -7.19 -7.34 -2.71
C VAL A 102 -8.39 -7.80 -3.54
N THR A 103 -8.21 -8.03 -4.86
CA THR A 103 -9.28 -8.58 -5.71
C THR A 103 -9.79 -9.91 -5.16
N TYR A 104 -8.90 -10.85 -4.84
CA TYR A 104 -9.28 -12.18 -4.35
C TYR A 104 -10.11 -12.09 -3.07
N ILE A 105 -9.65 -11.34 -2.08
CA ILE A 105 -10.39 -11.19 -0.81
C ILE A 105 -11.73 -10.47 -1.03
N HIS A 106 -11.77 -9.46 -1.91
CA HIS A 106 -12.99 -8.69 -2.18
C HIS A 106 -14.04 -9.50 -2.95
N VAL A 107 -13.62 -10.36 -3.88
CA VAL A 107 -14.50 -11.32 -4.58
C VAL A 107 -15.05 -12.37 -3.60
N GLU A 108 -14.24 -12.92 -2.71
CA GLU A 108 -14.75 -13.87 -1.71
C GLU A 108 -15.69 -13.21 -0.71
N LEU A 109 -15.43 -11.95 -0.33
CA LEU A 109 -16.37 -11.16 0.47
C LEU A 109 -17.72 -11.04 -0.23
N GLN A 110 -17.72 -10.75 -1.53
CA GLN A 110 -18.94 -10.71 -2.35
C GLN A 110 -19.70 -12.04 -2.33
N ARG A 111 -18.99 -13.16 -2.52
CA ARG A 111 -19.59 -14.51 -2.50
C ARG A 111 -20.20 -14.84 -1.14
N SER A 112 -19.48 -14.54 -0.06
CA SER A 112 -19.90 -14.86 1.31
C SER A 112 -21.09 -14.06 1.80
N THR A 113 -21.35 -12.89 1.21
CA THR A 113 -22.45 -12.01 1.60
C THR A 113 -23.70 -12.21 0.73
N SER A 114 -23.67 -13.16 -0.22
CA SER A 114 -24.74 -13.43 -1.21
C SER A 114 -25.22 -12.20 -1.98
N ARG A 115 -24.38 -11.15 -2.05
CA ARG A 115 -24.69 -9.89 -2.72
C ARG A 115 -24.13 -9.88 -4.12
N GLN A 116 -24.98 -9.64 -5.10
CA GLN A 116 -24.56 -9.36 -6.47
C GLN A 116 -24.69 -7.87 -6.76
N GLY A 117 -23.79 -7.31 -7.57
CA GLY A 117 -24.08 -6.02 -8.18
C GLY A 117 -22.90 -5.16 -8.60
N LYS A 118 -23.26 -4.05 -9.26
CA LYS A 118 -22.39 -2.93 -9.63
C LYS A 118 -21.66 -2.34 -8.42
N ASP A 119 -22.26 -2.42 -7.23
CA ASP A 119 -21.72 -1.84 -6.00
C ASP A 119 -20.33 -2.42 -5.62
N PHE A 120 -20.16 -3.75 -5.60
CA PHE A 120 -18.86 -4.37 -5.30
C PHE A 120 -17.78 -3.97 -6.30
N ILE A 121 -18.12 -3.86 -7.59
CA ILE A 121 -17.19 -3.39 -8.62
C ILE A 121 -16.79 -1.94 -8.35
N GLN A 122 -17.75 -1.06 -8.01
CA GLN A 122 -17.46 0.34 -7.69
C GLN A 122 -16.63 0.49 -6.42
N LYS A 123 -16.93 -0.27 -5.37
CA LYS A 123 -16.14 -0.31 -4.13
C LYS A 123 -14.71 -0.76 -4.41
N ARG A 124 -14.49 -1.80 -5.23
CA ARG A 124 -13.13 -2.22 -5.62
C ARG A 124 -12.38 -1.14 -6.40
N LYS A 125 -13.04 -0.44 -7.32
CA LYS A 125 -12.45 0.71 -8.03
C LYS A 125 -12.04 1.81 -7.04
N ALA A 126 -12.92 2.13 -6.09
CA ALA A 126 -12.67 3.15 -5.08
C ALA A 126 -11.50 2.78 -4.16
N ILE A 127 -11.40 1.50 -3.73
CA ILE A 127 -10.26 0.98 -2.97
C ILE A 127 -8.95 1.19 -3.74
N PHE A 128 -8.92 0.86 -5.03
CA PHE A 128 -7.73 1.03 -5.87
C PHE A 128 -7.34 2.49 -6.07
N GLN A 129 -8.30 3.38 -6.28
CA GLN A 129 -8.03 4.82 -6.38
C GLN A 129 -7.51 5.37 -5.05
N TRP A 130 -8.16 5.04 -3.93
CA TRP A 130 -7.74 5.42 -2.59
C TRP A 130 -6.33 4.93 -2.27
N LEU A 131 -5.97 3.69 -2.64
CA LEU A 131 -4.63 3.16 -2.43
C LEU A 131 -3.54 4.00 -3.11
N ILE A 132 -3.82 4.53 -4.30
CA ILE A 132 -2.88 5.44 -5.00
C ILE A 132 -2.74 6.76 -4.25
N THR A 133 -3.85 7.33 -3.77
CA THR A 133 -3.83 8.54 -2.93
C THR A 133 -3.00 8.32 -1.67
N VAL A 134 -3.19 7.21 -0.95
CA VAL A 134 -2.41 6.88 0.25
C VAL A 134 -0.90 6.80 -0.02
N ILE A 135 -0.50 6.29 -1.19
CA ILE A 135 0.91 6.10 -1.56
C ILE A 135 1.58 7.43 -1.95
N PHE A 136 0.93 8.25 -2.78
CA PHE A 136 1.60 9.41 -3.42
C PHE A 136 1.09 10.77 -2.96
N GLU A 137 -0.17 10.87 -2.54
CA GLU A 137 -0.85 12.15 -2.29
C GLU A 137 -1.76 12.02 -1.06
N PRO A 138 -1.22 11.61 0.11
CA PRO A 138 -2.05 11.38 1.28
C PRO A 138 -2.66 12.71 1.76
N LYS A 139 -3.91 12.66 2.21
CA LYS A 139 -4.61 13.84 2.76
C LYS A 139 -3.92 14.38 4.02
N GLN A 140 -3.24 13.51 4.76
CA GLN A 140 -2.52 13.82 5.99
C GLN A 140 -1.15 13.13 5.96
N GLY A 141 -0.13 13.82 6.46
CA GLY A 141 1.22 13.25 6.56
C GLY A 141 2.01 13.35 5.26
N PHE A 142 3.03 12.49 5.12
CA PHE A 142 3.91 12.48 3.95
C PHE A 142 3.61 11.33 3.01
N PRO A 143 3.88 11.49 1.70
CA PRO A 143 3.79 10.38 0.76
C PRO A 143 4.79 9.26 1.10
N ILE A 144 4.50 8.04 0.65
CA ILE A 144 5.41 6.90 0.74
C ILE A 144 6.51 6.99 -0.33
N TYR A 145 6.14 7.54 -1.50
CA TYR A 145 7.05 7.84 -2.60
C TYR A 145 6.74 9.21 -3.16
N GLY A 146 7.76 10.04 -3.38
CA GLY A 146 7.63 11.28 -4.14
C GLY A 146 8.41 12.44 -3.53
N LYS A 147 8.07 13.65 -3.96
CA LYS A 147 8.61 14.89 -3.41
C LYS A 147 7.80 15.34 -2.20
N LEU A 148 8.46 15.98 -1.24
CA LEU A 148 7.83 16.74 -0.17
C LEU A 148 8.62 18.02 0.11
N LYS A 149 7.96 19.01 0.72
CA LYS A 149 8.63 20.21 1.21
C LYS A 149 9.33 19.90 2.53
N ILE A 150 10.58 20.32 2.64
CA ILE A 150 11.41 20.14 3.84
C ILE A 150 12.18 21.42 4.14
N ASN A 151 12.67 21.54 5.37
CA ASN A 151 13.70 22.52 5.66
C ASN A 151 15.05 22.01 5.10
N PRO A 152 15.88 22.87 4.50
CA PRO A 152 17.17 22.46 3.95
C PRO A 152 18.03 21.70 4.96
N GLY A 153 18.49 20.52 4.56
CA GLY A 153 19.37 19.68 5.37
C GLY A 153 18.73 19.02 6.60
N LEU A 154 17.42 19.20 6.83
CA LEU A 154 16.71 18.63 7.98
C LEU A 154 15.59 17.70 7.52
N ALA A 155 15.63 16.44 7.96
CA ALA A 155 14.60 15.49 7.60
C ALA A 155 13.29 15.81 8.35
N PRO A 156 12.12 15.47 7.79
CA PRO A 156 10.86 15.81 8.44
C PRO A 156 10.72 15.24 9.86
N TRP A 157 11.23 14.04 10.11
CA TRP A 157 11.18 13.41 11.43
C TRP A 157 12.23 13.97 12.43
N GLU A 158 13.10 14.87 11.98
CA GLU A 158 14.04 15.62 12.83
C GLU A 158 13.50 17.01 13.19
N GLU A 159 12.42 17.47 12.52
CA GLU A 159 11.81 18.76 12.81
C GLU A 159 10.92 18.72 14.06
N GLU A 160 11.08 19.69 14.95
CA GLU A 160 10.34 19.77 16.21
C GLU A 160 8.81 19.75 16.03
N ARG A 161 8.31 20.43 14.98
CA ARG A 161 6.86 20.50 14.68
C ARG A 161 6.23 19.13 14.40
N TYR A 162 7.03 18.12 14.07
CA TYR A 162 6.55 16.77 13.77
C TYR A 162 6.83 15.77 14.89
N ARG A 163 7.51 16.17 15.98
CA ARG A 163 7.89 15.28 17.09
C ARG A 163 6.72 14.50 17.71
N ASN A 164 5.55 15.14 17.81
CA ASN A 164 4.33 14.55 18.39
C ASN A 164 3.20 14.38 17.36
N THR A 165 3.53 14.42 16.06
CA THR A 165 2.54 14.35 14.99
C THR A 165 2.59 12.98 14.32
N VAL A 166 1.42 12.41 14.00
CA VAL A 166 1.35 11.19 13.19
C VAL A 166 1.73 11.54 11.74
N ILE A 167 2.97 11.21 11.37
CA ILE A 167 3.52 11.49 10.04
C ILE A 167 3.05 10.48 8.99
N PHE A 168 2.87 9.23 9.42
CA PHE A 168 2.39 8.13 8.57
C PHE A 168 1.19 7.48 9.24
N THR A 169 0.10 7.37 8.49
CA THR A 169 -1.10 6.64 8.93
C THR A 169 -0.79 5.14 9.07
N PRO A 170 -1.62 4.38 9.83
CA PRO A 170 -1.45 2.93 9.96
C PRO A 170 -1.39 2.19 8.61
N VAL A 171 -2.18 2.62 7.62
CA VAL A 171 -2.16 2.07 6.25
C VAL A 171 -0.82 2.34 5.58
N GLN A 172 -0.29 3.56 5.71
CA GLN A 172 1.02 3.88 5.14
C GLN A 172 2.13 3.07 5.78
N LEU A 173 2.12 2.90 7.11
CA LEU A 173 3.08 2.06 7.81
C LEU A 173 3.03 0.60 7.30
N ARG A 174 1.82 0.05 7.14
CA ARG A 174 1.64 -1.31 6.59
C ARG A 174 2.16 -1.43 5.15
N LEU A 175 1.94 -0.42 4.32
CA LEU A 175 2.44 -0.38 2.95
C LEU A 175 3.97 -0.24 2.90
N ILE A 176 4.57 0.60 3.75
CA ILE A 176 6.02 0.73 3.86
C ILE A 176 6.64 -0.61 4.27
N GLN A 177 6.05 -1.28 5.26
CA GLN A 177 6.46 -2.62 5.66
C GLN A 177 6.40 -3.59 4.48
N TYR A 178 5.25 -3.66 3.79
CA TYR A 178 5.04 -4.52 2.63
C TYR A 178 6.03 -4.29 1.49
N PHE A 179 6.39 -3.03 1.19
CA PHE A 179 7.35 -2.71 0.13
C PHE A 179 8.81 -2.94 0.53
N SER A 180 9.12 -2.90 1.84
CA SER A 180 10.49 -3.01 2.34
C SER A 180 10.90 -4.45 2.67
N GLU A 181 9.98 -5.26 3.18
CA GLU A 181 10.28 -6.61 3.68
C GLU A 181 10.25 -7.69 2.58
N PRO A 182 10.78 -8.89 2.86
CA PRO A 182 10.56 -10.07 2.03
C PRO A 182 9.07 -10.41 1.91
N LEU A 183 8.61 -10.68 0.70
CA LEU A 183 7.21 -11.03 0.46
C LEU A 183 6.96 -12.50 0.81
N THR A 184 6.00 -12.75 1.69
CA THR A 184 5.43 -14.07 1.99
C THR A 184 3.92 -14.07 1.70
N SER A 185 3.31 -15.26 1.64
CA SER A 185 1.85 -15.37 1.43
C SER A 185 1.08 -14.76 2.60
N LEU A 186 1.58 -14.92 3.83
CA LEU A 186 1.01 -14.33 5.03
C LEU A 186 1.04 -12.81 4.95
N THR A 187 2.22 -12.21 4.69
CA THR A 187 2.35 -10.75 4.62
C THR A 187 1.50 -10.17 3.49
N LEU A 188 1.39 -10.86 2.36
CA LEU A 188 0.54 -10.45 1.24
C LEU A 188 -0.94 -10.42 1.64
N ARG A 189 -1.41 -11.52 2.22
CA ARG A 189 -2.80 -11.71 2.63
C ARG A 189 -3.22 -10.73 3.72
N GLU A 190 -2.41 -10.61 4.76
CA GLU A 190 -2.66 -9.67 5.85
C GLU A 190 -2.67 -8.23 5.37
N THR A 191 -1.74 -7.84 4.48
CA THR A 191 -1.70 -6.47 3.94
C THR A 191 -2.93 -6.18 3.09
N ALA A 192 -3.36 -7.13 2.25
CA ALA A 192 -4.59 -6.99 1.47
C ALA A 192 -5.84 -6.89 2.36
N ALA A 193 -5.96 -7.75 3.37
CA ALA A 193 -7.05 -7.71 4.34
C ALA A 193 -7.06 -6.39 5.14
N PHE A 194 -5.88 -5.88 5.52
CA PHE A 194 -5.73 -4.62 6.23
C PHE A 194 -6.19 -3.44 5.36
N ILE A 195 -5.80 -3.40 4.09
CA ILE A 195 -6.23 -2.37 3.12
C ILE A 195 -7.74 -2.35 2.96
N ILE A 196 -8.36 -3.52 2.74
CA ILE A 196 -9.81 -3.61 2.58
C ILE A 196 -10.52 -3.15 3.86
N THR A 197 -10.06 -3.63 5.03
CA THR A 197 -10.64 -3.23 6.33
C THR A 197 -10.54 -1.72 6.52
N SER A 198 -9.37 -1.13 6.24
CA SER A 198 -9.12 0.30 6.45
C SER A 198 -9.97 1.15 5.52
N TRP A 199 -10.09 0.76 4.24
CA TRP A 199 -10.94 1.49 3.31
C TRP A 199 -12.41 1.50 3.75
N TYR A 200 -12.96 0.35 4.15
CA TYR A 200 -14.34 0.29 4.62
C TYR A 200 -14.56 1.09 5.91
N HIS A 201 -13.59 1.09 6.82
CA HIS A 201 -13.63 1.89 8.04
C HIS A 201 -13.59 3.40 7.73
N ASP A 202 -12.69 3.85 6.86
CA ASP A 202 -12.51 5.28 6.52
C ASP A 202 -13.70 5.86 5.72
N HIS A 203 -14.57 5.02 5.18
CA HIS A 203 -15.74 5.43 4.39
C HIS A 203 -17.06 5.10 5.10
N ASP A 204 -17.02 4.84 6.41
CA ASP A 204 -18.18 4.56 7.27
C ASP A 204 -19.15 3.53 6.67
N ASP A 205 -18.62 2.48 6.06
CA ASP A 205 -19.43 1.43 5.46
C ASP A 205 -20.07 0.57 6.56
N THR A 206 -21.28 0.99 6.94
CA THR A 206 -22.07 0.35 8.00
C THR A 206 -22.36 -1.13 7.71
N GLU A 207 -22.41 -1.51 6.44
CA GLU A 207 -22.63 -2.90 6.03
C GLU A 207 -21.41 -3.76 6.33
N PHE A 208 -20.21 -3.29 5.99
CA PHE A 208 -18.98 -3.98 6.34
C PHE A 208 -18.81 -4.12 7.86
N CYS A 209 -19.12 -3.06 8.61
CA CYS A 209 -19.12 -3.08 10.07
C CYS A 209 -20.08 -4.11 10.65
N SER A 210 -21.22 -4.35 9.99
CA SER A 210 -22.15 -5.42 10.38
C SER A 210 -21.57 -6.81 10.12
N TRP A 211 -20.93 -7.04 8.96
CA TRP A 211 -20.33 -8.33 8.60
C TRP A 211 -19.15 -8.70 9.50
N ALA A 212 -18.32 -7.71 9.83
CA ALA A 212 -17.18 -7.91 10.71
C ALA A 212 -17.59 -8.33 12.14
N LYS A 213 -18.86 -8.13 12.51
CA LYS A 213 -19.45 -8.51 13.80
C LYS A 213 -20.25 -9.82 13.77
N LEU A 214 -20.58 -10.35 12.59
CA LEU A 214 -21.37 -11.59 12.50
C LEU A 214 -20.54 -12.80 12.97
N PRO A 215 -21.05 -13.61 13.91
CA PRO A 215 -20.45 -14.91 14.22
C PRO A 215 -20.58 -15.82 13.00
N PHE A 216 -19.51 -16.57 12.72
CA PHE A 216 -19.51 -17.51 11.61
C PHE A 216 -20.44 -18.68 11.95
N GLN A 217 -21.38 -19.00 11.05
CA GLN A 217 -21.94 -20.34 10.99
C GLN A 217 -20.89 -21.22 10.29
N ASP A 218 -20.44 -22.27 10.98
CA ASP A 218 -19.42 -23.21 10.50
C ASP A 218 -19.96 -24.14 9.42
#